data_AF-A0A7Z9UIG7-F1
#
_entry.id   AF-A0A7Z9UIG7-F1
#
_cell.length_a   1.000
_cell.length_b   1.000
_cell.length_c   1.000
_cell.angle_alpha   90.00
_cell.angle_beta   90.00
_cell.angle_gamma   90.00
#
_symmetry.space_group_name_H-M   'P 1'
#
loop_
_entity.id
_entity.type
_entity.pdbx_description
1 polymer ?
#
loop_
_entity_poly.entity_id
_entity_poly.type
_entity_poly.pdbx_seq_one_letter_code
_entity_poly.pdbx_strand_id
1 'polypeptide(L)' 'TCKMGTDDMSVVDADLRVHGVENLWVVDASIMPTVTNGNIYSPVLMIGEKAADAILGNTPLESEIVEYYKHN' A
#
# COMPACT_ATOMS: atom_id res chain seq x y z
N THR A 1 7.41 6.48 -9.31
CA THR A 1 8.83 6.12 -9.54
C THR A 1 9.03 4.61 -9.57
N CYS A 2 8.18 3.82 -8.89
CA CYS A 2 8.16 2.36 -8.98
C CYS A 2 6.72 1.87 -9.26
N LYS A 3 6.08 2.39 -10.30
CA LYS A 3 4.62 2.23 -10.47
C LYS A 3 4.20 0.77 -10.57
N MET A 4 3.07 0.45 -9.95
CA MET A 4 2.37 -0.82 -10.11
C MET A 4 1.76 -0.92 -11.52
N GLY A 5 1.74 -2.11 -12.09
CA GLY A 5 1.07 -2.36 -13.36
C GLY A 5 1.60 -3.58 -14.11
N THR A 6 1.11 -3.75 -15.33
CA THR A 6 1.44 -4.86 -16.23
C THR A 6 2.13 -4.42 -17.53
N ASP A 7 2.39 -3.11 -17.69
CA ASP A 7 3.13 -2.59 -18.85
C ASP A 7 4.63 -2.58 -18.59
N ASP A 8 5.41 -2.43 -19.67
CA ASP A 8 6.88 -2.46 -19.66
C ASP A 8 7.55 -1.43 -18.73
N MET A 9 6.83 -0.38 -18.33
CA MET A 9 7.32 0.66 -17.43
C MET A 9 6.94 0.39 -15.96
N SER A 10 6.30 -0.74 -15.67
CA SER A 10 5.86 -1.11 -14.32
C SER A 10 6.99 -1.78 -13.56
N VAL A 11 7.13 -1.45 -12.28
CA VAL A 11 8.20 -1.99 -11.41
C VAL A 11 7.66 -3.09 -10.49
N VAL A 12 6.39 -2.99 -10.09
CA VAL A 12 5.72 -3.99 -9.25
C VAL A 12 4.43 -4.52 -9.86
N ASP A 13 4.06 -5.74 -9.49
CA ASP A 13 2.77 -6.33 -9.81
C ASP A 13 1.65 -5.89 -8.84
N ALA A 14 0.45 -6.45 -9.02
CA ALA A 14 -0.70 -6.16 -8.16
C ALA A 14 -0.55 -6.66 -6.71
N ASP A 15 0.38 -7.59 -6.46
CA ASP A 15 0.75 -8.08 -5.13
C ASP A 15 1.93 -7.28 -4.55
N LEU A 16 2.31 -6.18 -5.20
CA LEU A 16 3.41 -5.28 -4.86
C LEU A 16 4.81 -5.91 -4.93
N ARG A 17 4.94 -7.09 -5.56
CA ARG A 17 6.22 -7.77 -5.77
C ARG A 17 6.98 -7.09 -6.89
N VAL A 18 8.29 -6.94 -6.71
CA VAL A 18 9.17 -6.41 -7.75
C VAL A 18 9.30 -7.42 -8.88
N HIS A 19 9.03 -6.97 -10.10
CA HIS A 19 9.13 -7.81 -11.29
C HIS A 19 10.54 -8.36 -11.46
N GLY A 20 10.67 -9.68 -11.63
CA GLY A 20 11.95 -10.35 -11.86
C GLY A 20 12.87 -10.44 -10.63
N VAL A 21 12.41 -10.04 -9.44
CA VAL A 21 13.18 -10.16 -8.19
C VAL A 21 12.38 -10.95 -7.17
N GLU A 22 12.98 -12.01 -6.64
CA GLU A 22 12.35 -12.83 -5.62
C GLU A 22 12.40 -12.15 -4.25
N ASN A 23 11.33 -12.32 -3.46
CA ASN A 23 11.23 -11.88 -2.06
C ASN A 23 11.50 -10.38 -1.83
N LEU A 24 11.10 -9.53 -2.79
CA LEU A 24 11.21 -8.07 -2.67
C LEU A 24 9.88 -7.39 -3.01
N TRP A 25 9.46 -6.45 -2.16
CA TRP A 25 8.25 -5.65 -2.31
C TRP A 25 8.58 -4.16 -2.22
N VAL A 26 7.77 -3.32 -2.86
CA VAL A 26 7.79 -1.87 -2.66
C VAL A 26 6.44 -1.45 -2.08
N VAL A 27 6.46 -0.77 -0.95
CA VAL A 27 5.27 -0.56 -0.10
C VAL A 27 5.15 0.90 0.33
N ASP A 28 5.24 1.81 -0.64
CA ASP A 28 5.20 3.25 -0.39
C ASP A 28 4.45 4.01 -1.49
N ALA A 29 4.55 5.34 -1.50
CA ALA A 29 3.87 6.16 -2.49
C ALA A 29 4.29 5.88 -3.94
N SER A 30 5.50 5.35 -4.16
CA SER A 30 6.10 5.21 -5.48
C SER A 30 5.38 4.22 -6.38
N ILE A 31 4.58 3.31 -5.79
CA ILE A 31 3.81 2.28 -6.49
C ILE A 31 2.50 2.80 -7.08
N MET A 32 1.99 3.94 -6.63
CA MET A 32 0.70 4.46 -7.08
C MET A 32 0.76 4.81 -8.58
N PRO A 33 -0.01 4.12 -9.46
CA PRO A 33 -0.03 4.42 -10.90
C PRO A 33 -0.66 5.78 -11.20
N THR A 34 -1.56 6.22 -10.32
CA THR A 34 -2.19 7.54 -10.37
C THR A 34 -2.32 8.06 -8.94
N VAL A 35 -1.85 9.28 -8.71
CA VAL A 35 -1.88 9.92 -7.39
C VAL A 35 -3.30 10.40 -7.09
N THR A 36 -3.76 10.18 -5.86
CA THR A 36 -5.07 10.66 -5.39
C THR A 36 -5.10 12.20 -5.32
N ASN A 37 -6.25 12.83 -5.57
CA ASN A 37 -6.41 14.29 -5.54
C ASN A 37 -6.46 14.88 -4.10
N GLY A 38 -5.75 14.27 -3.16
CA GLY A 38 -5.75 14.61 -1.74
C GLY A 38 -4.42 14.23 -1.08
N ASN A 39 -4.31 14.45 0.24
CA ASN A 39 -3.11 14.10 0.98
C ASN A 39 -2.86 12.58 0.91
N ILE A 40 -1.66 12.20 0.48
CA ILE A 40 -1.28 10.80 0.26
C ILE A 40 -0.83 10.08 1.53
N TYR A 41 -0.76 10.75 2.68
CA TYR A 41 -0.36 10.15 3.94
C TYR A 41 -1.19 8.91 4.29
N SER A 42 -2.53 9.04 4.31
CA SER A 42 -3.41 7.91 4.65
C SER A 42 -3.37 6.77 3.62
N PRO A 43 -3.39 7.04 2.29
CA PRO A 43 -3.15 6.00 1.29
C PRO A 43 -1.83 5.25 1.47
N VAL A 44 -0.73 5.95 1.76
CA VAL A 44 0.59 5.33 1.95
C VAL A 44 0.61 4.44 3.19
N LEU A 45 0.04 4.91 4.30
CA LEU A 45 -0.13 4.07 5.49
C LEU A 45 -0.94 2.81 5.18
N MET A 46 -2.06 2.94 4.46
CA MET A 46 -2.91 1.80 4.11
C MET A 46 -2.18 0.77 3.23
N ILE A 47 -1.37 1.23 2.27
CA ILE A 47 -0.52 0.35 1.46
C ILE A 47 0.43 -0.46 2.36
N GLY A 48 1.08 0.22 3.33
CA GLY A 48 1.93 -0.40 4.36
C GLY A 48 1.23 -1.52 5.12
N GLU A 49 0.12 -1.18 5.79
CA GLU A 49 -0.66 -2.11 6.61
C GLU A 49 -1.15 -3.31 5.79
N LYS A 50 -1.78 -3.06 4.64
CA LYS A 50 -2.34 -4.12 3.80
C LYS A 50 -1.26 -5.05 3.25
N ALA A 51 -0.11 -4.51 2.88
CA ALA A 51 1.00 -5.32 2.40
C ALA A 51 1.62 -6.16 3.51
N ALA A 52 1.74 -5.64 4.74
CA ALA A 52 2.24 -6.40 5.87
C ALA A 52 1.36 -7.64 6.12
N ASP A 53 0.03 -7.47 6.10
CA ASP A 53 -0.91 -8.59 6.24
C ASP A 53 -0.77 -9.59 5.10
N ALA A 54 -0.71 -9.12 3.85
CA ALA A 54 -0.58 -10.01 2.69
C ALA A 54 0.75 -10.79 2.68
N ILE A 55 1.86 -10.15 3.07
CA ILE A 55 3.19 -10.77 3.12
C ILE A 55 3.26 -11.82 4.24
N LEU A 56 2.67 -11.53 5.41
CA LEU A 56 2.66 -12.44 6.56
C LEU A 56 1.56 -13.51 6.48
N GLY A 57 0.60 -13.36 5.57
CA GLY A 57 -0.58 -14.23 5.50
C GLY A 57 -1.58 -13.99 6.64
N ASN A 58 -1.61 -12.76 7.20
CA ASN A 58 -2.52 -12.38 8.26
C ASN A 58 -3.89 -11.98 7.71
N THR A 59 -4.92 -12.12 8.54
CA THR A 59 -6.21 -11.47 8.29
C THR A 59 -6.18 -10.07 8.91
N PRO A 60 -6.60 -9.02 8.19
CA PRO A 60 -6.67 -7.67 8.74
C PRO A 60 -7.52 -7.63 10.01
N LEU A 61 -7.10 -6.79 10.96
CA LEU A 61 -7.87 -6.56 12.18
C LEU A 61 -9.28 -6.03 11.87
N GLU A 62 -10.23 -6.39 12.72
CA GLU A 62 -11.56 -5.82 12.65
C GLU A 62 -11.54 -4.32 12.99
N SER A 63 -12.49 -3.58 12.42
CA SER A 63 -12.61 -2.16 12.71
C SER A 63 -13.00 -1.93 14.16
N GLU A 64 -12.25 -1.11 14.88
CA GLU A 64 -12.56 -0.72 16.25
C GLU A 64 -13.22 0.66 16.31
N ILE A 65 -14.24 0.80 17.15
CA ILE A 65 -14.82 2.09 17.50
C ILE A 65 -14.09 2.59 18.75
N VAL A 66 -13.14 3.51 18.56
CA VAL A 66 -12.35 4.11 19.63
C VAL A 66 -12.85 5.50 20.00
N GLU A 67 -12.71 5.88 21.27
CA GLU A 67 -12.92 7.28 21.67
C GLU A 67 -11.87 8.17 21.01
N TYR A 68 -12.30 9.30 20.45
CA TYR A 68 -11.42 10.28 19.84
C TYR A 68 -11.74 11.69 20.36
N TYR A 69 -10.72 12.54 20.37
CA TYR A 69 -10.87 13.92 20.83
C TYR A 69 -11.83 14.70 19.91
N LYS A 70 -12.86 15.29 20.50
CA LYS A 70 -13.75 16.26 19.86
C LYS A 70 -13.54 17.62 20.52
N HIS A 71 -13.12 18.62 19.74
CA HIS A 71 -13.13 20.01 20.20
C HIS A 71 -14.57 20.55 20.10
N ASN A 72 -15.01 21.28 21.14
CA ASN A 72 -16.31 21.94 21.19
C ASN A 72 -16.28 23.30 20.48
#